data_AF-A0A9P6WXH2-F1
#
_entry.id   AF-A0A9P6WXH2-F1
#
_cell.length_a   1.000
_cell.length_b   1.000
_cell.length_c   1.000
_cell.angle_alpha   90.00
_cell.angle_beta   90.00
_cell.angle_gamma   90.00
#
_symmetry.space_group_name_H-M   'P 1'
#
loop_
_entity.id
_entity.type
_entity.pdbx_description
1 polymer ?
#
loop_
_entity_poly.entity_id
_entity_poly.type
_entity_poly.pdbx_seq_one_letter_code
_entity_poly.pdbx_strand_id
1 'polypeptide(L)'
;MDKWKVLADGKFISDNKDKKKLDKELVVICTATYNGQPPDSAEKFDAFLDSKMREDDHENILTGLSYAVFGLGNKNWRTYQHFPIKVSQCLSELGAERLFASGEGDNDKDMDAAFNDWCARFWSHLLEIHGIAACESRPVVPSAATKESSVDVKFIQPSDKEAWNNAINNHYGNPNAIIIANSELQKDQSPRSTRHIEVDISKLSGVGEQGQLYSAGDHLEVMPENSKASVESIALSFGWILDSVFEINQETLSDVSPRSLAANIKGPCTIRNMLTYYADVTSPPSRAVLGCFAAQLKLVAPETASEFEKLIMPDANNQDQYPDFIKQYRTLLDLIHAYPQVNRLDLRQFLAAVPVIQPRRYSIASSPLSYPKHAHLAVGVVDDVVNNRHYPGLSSSFLKGAHELPIRAILKSSKSTFSLPQDLATPLIMISAGTGFAPFRGFLQERKAQIDNLGADKVASSVLFFGCRRADQDYIYQEELETYAKNGVLSDLHVAFSRSDEKSPIRYQTSCYLYLW
;
A
#
# COMPACT_ATOMS: atom_id res chain seq x y z
N MET A 1 3.84 -17.69 -2.87
CA MET A 1 4.02 -18.91 -2.06
C MET A 1 3.30 -20.12 -2.66
N ASP A 2 2.21 -19.97 -3.43
CA ASP A 2 1.40 -21.09 -3.94
C ASP A 2 2.12 -22.09 -4.87
N LYS A 3 3.35 -21.78 -5.32
CA LYS A 3 4.20 -22.70 -6.10
C LYS A 3 5.17 -23.52 -5.23
N TRP A 4 5.21 -23.27 -3.92
CA TRP A 4 6.09 -23.98 -3.01
C TRP A 4 5.48 -25.34 -2.66
N LYS A 5 6.02 -26.42 -3.24
CA LYS A 5 5.48 -27.78 -3.14
C LYS A 5 5.25 -28.26 -1.71
N VAL A 6 6.08 -27.81 -0.77
CA VAL A 6 5.96 -28.11 0.67
C VAL A 6 4.57 -27.79 1.22
N LEU A 7 3.91 -26.73 0.74
CA LEU A 7 2.55 -26.38 1.17
C LEU A 7 1.52 -27.42 0.71
N ALA A 8 1.73 -28.05 -0.44
CA ALA A 8 0.85 -29.09 -0.97
C ALA A 8 1.16 -30.46 -0.36
N ASP A 9 2.45 -30.79 -0.23
CA ASP A 9 2.92 -32.10 0.24
C ASP A 9 2.84 -32.24 1.76
N GLY A 10 2.69 -31.13 2.49
CA GLY A 10 2.58 -31.12 3.95
C GLY A 10 3.91 -31.28 4.68
N LYS A 11 5.01 -31.51 3.97
CA LYS A 11 6.37 -31.66 4.50
C LYS A 11 7.40 -31.40 3.42
N PHE A 12 8.64 -31.14 3.84
CA PHE A 12 9.76 -31.09 2.93
C PHE A 12 10.21 -32.50 2.56
N ILE A 13 10.28 -32.80 1.26
CA ILE A 13 10.78 -34.05 0.74
C ILE A 13 12.05 -33.71 -0.05
N SER A 14 13.21 -34.06 0.49
CA SER A 14 14.46 -33.93 -0.26
C SER A 14 14.53 -35.00 -1.35
N ASP A 15 14.71 -34.59 -2.61
CA ASP A 15 14.97 -35.49 -3.74
C ASP A 15 16.33 -36.20 -3.63
N ASN A 16 17.19 -35.86 -2.66
CA ASN A 16 18.51 -36.47 -2.48
C ASN A 16 18.95 -36.49 -1.00
N LYS A 17 19.08 -37.69 -0.42
CA LYS A 17 19.46 -37.89 1.00
C LYS A 17 20.93 -37.61 1.31
N ASP A 18 21.79 -37.47 0.30
CA ASP A 18 23.27 -37.41 0.44
C ASP A 18 23.89 -36.02 0.22
N LYS A 19 23.10 -34.94 0.24
CA LYS A 19 23.62 -33.58 0.01
C LYS A 19 24.47 -33.08 1.19
N LYS A 20 25.68 -32.58 0.90
CA LYS A 20 26.52 -31.84 1.88
C LYS A 20 25.76 -30.61 2.38
N LYS A 21 26.18 -30.03 3.51
CA LYS A 21 25.56 -28.82 4.10
C LYS A 21 25.36 -27.66 3.10
N LEU A 22 26.21 -27.59 2.07
CA LEU A 22 26.16 -26.58 1.00
C LEU A 22 25.10 -26.83 -0.09
N ASP A 23 24.56 -28.04 -0.25
CA ASP A 23 23.64 -28.35 -1.36
C ASP A 23 22.16 -28.36 -0.92
N LYS A 24 21.89 -27.94 0.33
CA LYS A 24 20.53 -27.85 0.88
C LYS A 24 19.69 -26.85 0.09
N GLU A 25 18.40 -27.16 -0.05
CA GLU A 25 17.46 -26.20 -0.64
C GLU A 25 17.31 -25.01 0.29
N LEU A 26 17.41 -23.80 -0.25
CA LEU A 26 17.28 -22.54 0.48
C LEU A 26 15.98 -21.84 0.12
N VAL A 27 15.19 -21.51 1.13
CA VAL A 27 13.99 -20.66 0.98
C VAL A 27 14.23 -19.32 1.65
N VAL A 28 14.14 -18.25 0.87
CA VAL A 28 14.19 -16.87 1.37
C VAL A 28 12.77 -16.32 1.45
N ILE A 29 12.36 -15.85 2.63
CA ILE A 29 11.02 -15.32 2.86
C ILE A 29 11.10 -13.83 3.17
N CYS A 30 10.52 -13.01 2.30
CA CYS A 30 10.25 -11.61 2.56
C CYS A 30 8.77 -11.45 2.86
N THR A 31 8.40 -11.09 4.08
CA THR A 31 6.98 -10.98 4.49
C THR A 31 6.72 -9.78 5.38
N ALA A 32 5.52 -9.22 5.28
CA ALA A 32 5.07 -8.09 6.07
C ALA A 32 4.18 -8.53 7.23
N THR A 33 3.84 -7.61 8.13
CA THR A 33 2.79 -7.82 9.13
C THR A 33 1.72 -6.72 9.06
N TYR A 34 0.46 -7.12 9.24
CA TYR A 34 -0.70 -6.22 9.26
C TYR A 34 -1.47 -6.45 10.55
N ASN A 35 -1.38 -5.53 11.52
CA ASN A 35 -1.97 -5.70 12.86
C ASN A 35 -1.59 -7.04 13.54
N GLY A 36 -0.37 -7.52 13.30
CA GLY A 36 0.11 -8.80 13.81
C GLY A 36 -0.24 -10.02 12.96
N GLN A 37 -1.12 -9.85 11.97
CA GLN A 37 -1.58 -10.87 11.04
C GLN A 37 -0.70 -10.94 9.77
N PRO A 38 -0.74 -12.06 9.02
CA PRO A 38 -0.11 -12.16 7.71
C PRO A 38 -0.75 -11.22 6.67
N PRO A 39 -0.02 -10.86 5.59
CA PRO A 39 -0.66 -10.34 4.38
C PRO A 39 -1.62 -11.38 3.78
N ASP A 40 -2.65 -10.92 3.06
CA ASP A 40 -3.64 -11.78 2.38
C ASP A 40 -2.98 -12.91 1.58
N SER A 41 -1.90 -12.60 0.85
CA SER A 41 -1.16 -13.57 0.03
C SER A 41 -0.41 -14.65 0.82
N ALA A 42 -0.29 -14.51 2.15
CA ALA A 42 0.41 -15.44 3.04
C ALA A 42 -0.51 -16.16 4.04
N GLU A 43 -1.83 -15.94 3.99
CA GLU A 43 -2.76 -16.59 4.93
C GLU A 43 -2.71 -18.12 4.87
N LYS A 44 -2.64 -18.69 3.67
CA LYS A 44 -2.50 -20.14 3.51
C LYS A 44 -1.21 -20.66 4.14
N PHE A 45 -0.14 -19.88 4.07
CA PHE A 45 1.14 -20.25 4.68
C PHE A 45 1.08 -20.12 6.20
N ASP A 46 0.44 -19.09 6.73
CA ASP A 46 0.21 -18.93 8.16
C ASP A 46 -0.61 -20.10 8.74
N ALA A 47 -1.71 -20.46 8.08
CA ALA A 47 -2.53 -21.61 8.44
C ALA A 47 -1.76 -22.94 8.35
N PHE A 48 -0.86 -23.07 7.35
CA PHE A 48 0.04 -24.22 7.26
C PHE A 48 0.96 -24.29 8.49
N LEU A 49 1.63 -23.19 8.86
CA LEU A 49 2.50 -23.16 10.04
C LEU A 49 1.72 -23.56 11.30
N ASP A 50 0.55 -22.97 11.54
CA ASP A 50 -0.29 -23.29 12.70
C ASP A 50 -0.80 -24.73 12.71
N SER A 51 -1.09 -25.30 11.54
CA SER A 51 -1.46 -26.71 11.43
C SER A 51 -0.27 -27.61 11.77
N LYS A 52 0.92 -27.32 11.22
CA LYS A 52 2.10 -28.17 11.35
C LYS A 52 2.72 -28.12 12.74
N MET A 53 2.68 -26.98 13.40
CA MET A 53 3.13 -26.85 14.80
C MET A 53 2.31 -27.69 15.80
N ARG A 54 1.14 -28.18 15.40
CA ARG A 54 0.28 -29.05 16.25
C ARG A 54 0.53 -30.54 16.05
N GLU A 55 1.41 -30.93 15.13
CA GLU A 55 1.73 -32.33 14.86
C GLU A 55 2.78 -32.86 15.85
N ASP A 56 2.69 -34.13 16.26
CA ASP A 56 3.58 -34.72 17.28
C ASP A 56 5.05 -34.80 16.82
N ASP A 57 5.29 -34.96 15.51
CA ASP A 57 6.62 -35.08 14.89
C ASP A 57 6.98 -33.81 14.08
N HIS A 58 6.53 -32.65 14.54
CA HIS A 58 6.63 -31.40 13.78
C HIS A 58 8.07 -30.99 13.49
N GLU A 59 9.01 -31.31 14.38
CA GLU A 59 10.45 -31.03 14.26
C GLU A 59 11.12 -31.70 13.05
N ASN A 60 10.47 -32.67 12.41
CA ASN A 60 10.98 -33.36 11.23
C ASN A 60 10.30 -32.93 9.92
N ILE A 61 9.33 -32.00 9.97
CA ILE A 61 8.53 -31.60 8.80
C ILE A 61 9.38 -30.88 7.75
N LEU A 62 10.33 -30.03 8.16
CA LEU A 62 11.18 -29.22 7.29
C LEU A 62 12.67 -29.59 7.38
N THR A 63 12.99 -30.74 7.94
CA THR A 63 14.38 -31.22 8.06
C THR A 63 15.07 -31.29 6.69
N GLY A 64 16.23 -30.65 6.59
CA GLY A 64 17.02 -30.58 5.36
C GLY A 64 16.80 -29.31 4.54
N LEU A 65 15.81 -28.49 4.92
CA LEU A 65 15.60 -27.14 4.39
C LEU A 65 16.52 -26.13 5.08
N SER A 66 17.06 -25.18 4.34
CA SER A 66 17.68 -23.97 4.87
C SER A 66 16.79 -22.76 4.63
N TYR A 67 16.79 -21.79 5.54
CA TYR A 67 15.95 -20.60 5.38
C TYR A 67 16.62 -19.29 5.82
N ALA A 68 16.10 -18.19 5.28
CA ALA A 68 16.39 -16.82 5.72
C ALA A 68 15.11 -15.98 5.64
N VAL A 69 14.92 -15.04 6.57
CA VAL A 69 13.72 -14.19 6.64
C VAL A 69 14.10 -12.72 6.64
N PHE A 70 13.41 -11.92 5.82
CA PHE A 70 13.39 -10.47 5.93
C PHE A 70 11.97 -10.00 6.25
N GLY A 71 11.80 -9.32 7.38
CA GLY A 71 10.51 -8.88 7.86
C GLY A 71 10.24 -7.41 7.55
N LEU A 72 9.03 -7.09 7.10
CA LEU A 72 8.57 -5.72 6.87
C LEU A 72 7.57 -5.34 7.98
N GLY A 73 7.93 -4.36 8.80
CA GLY A 73 7.13 -3.90 9.94
C GLY A 73 7.11 -2.38 10.06
N ASN A 74 6.46 -1.87 11.10
CA ASN A 74 6.43 -0.45 11.44
C ASN A 74 6.45 -0.28 12.97
N LYS A 75 7.47 0.39 13.51
CA LYS A 75 7.67 0.52 14.98
C LYS A 75 6.60 1.33 15.70
N ASN A 76 5.77 2.06 14.97
CA ASN A 76 4.60 2.74 15.54
C ASN A 76 3.52 1.76 16.00
N TRP A 77 3.63 0.47 15.67
CA TRP A 77 2.68 -0.58 16.05
C TRP A 77 3.27 -1.53 17.09
N ARG A 78 2.47 -1.91 18.10
CA ARG A 78 2.87 -2.92 19.10
C ARG A 78 3.18 -4.29 18.49
N THR A 79 2.63 -4.56 17.32
CA THR A 79 2.81 -5.78 16.54
C THR A 79 3.98 -5.69 15.55
N TYR A 80 4.95 -4.80 15.79
CA TYR A 80 6.17 -4.67 14.99
C TYR A 80 6.83 -6.04 14.76
N GLN A 81 7.00 -6.41 13.49
CA GLN A 81 7.61 -7.68 13.04
C GLN A 81 6.90 -8.96 13.51
N HIS A 82 5.68 -8.90 14.06
CA HIS A 82 5.03 -10.06 14.68
C HIS A 82 4.90 -11.28 13.75
N PHE A 83 4.37 -11.12 12.54
CA PHE A 83 4.25 -12.24 11.59
C PHE A 83 5.61 -12.74 11.06
N PRO A 84 6.56 -11.88 10.62
CA PRO A 84 7.92 -12.32 10.28
C PRO A 84 8.63 -13.09 11.39
N ILE A 85 8.46 -12.67 12.65
CA ILE A 85 9.00 -13.36 13.84
C ILE A 85 8.36 -14.74 13.97
N LYS A 86 7.02 -14.83 13.90
CA LYS A 86 6.28 -16.10 13.89
C LYS A 86 6.83 -17.05 12.82
N VAL A 87 6.96 -16.59 11.58
CA VAL A 87 7.51 -17.38 10.47
C VAL A 87 8.92 -17.89 10.79
N SER A 88 9.80 -17.00 11.25
CA SER A 88 11.18 -17.37 11.58
C SER A 88 11.29 -18.37 12.73
N GLN A 89 10.38 -18.32 13.71
CA GLN A 89 10.31 -19.24 14.83
C GLN A 89 9.75 -20.60 14.38
N CYS A 90 8.56 -20.61 13.76
CA CYS A 90 7.93 -21.85 13.31
C CYS A 90 8.82 -22.62 12.32
N LEU A 91 9.50 -21.97 11.37
CA LEU A 91 10.42 -22.69 10.47
C LEU A 91 11.55 -23.40 11.23
N SER A 92 12.09 -22.78 12.28
CA SER A 92 13.13 -23.38 13.11
C SER A 92 12.60 -24.55 13.92
N GLU A 93 11.41 -24.39 14.51
CA GLU A 93 10.76 -25.43 15.32
C GLU A 93 10.29 -26.61 14.46
N LEU A 94 9.97 -26.38 13.18
CA LEU A 94 9.65 -27.41 12.20
C LEU A 94 10.88 -28.12 11.62
N GLY A 95 12.10 -27.83 12.10
CA GLY A 95 13.33 -28.53 11.71
C GLY A 95 14.15 -27.89 10.59
N ALA A 96 13.76 -26.73 10.05
CA ALA A 96 14.56 -26.02 9.06
C ALA A 96 15.79 -25.35 9.70
N GLU A 97 16.92 -25.33 8.99
CA GLU A 97 18.15 -24.68 9.46
C GLU A 97 18.18 -23.21 9.06
N ARG A 98 18.35 -22.30 10.02
CA ARG A 98 18.53 -20.88 9.72
C ARG A 98 19.90 -20.65 9.10
N LEU A 99 19.93 -20.27 7.82
CA LEU A 99 21.17 -20.01 7.10
C LEU A 99 21.74 -18.62 7.41
N PHE A 100 20.86 -17.63 7.58
CA PHE A 100 21.26 -16.24 7.78
C PHE A 100 20.34 -15.54 8.80
N ALA A 101 20.88 -14.54 9.49
CA ALA A 101 20.13 -13.79 10.49
C ALA A 101 18.94 -13.07 9.85
N SER A 102 17.82 -13.04 10.57
CA SER A 102 16.62 -12.35 10.11
C SER A 102 16.86 -10.85 10.00
N GLY A 103 16.38 -10.25 8.91
CA GLY A 103 16.42 -8.79 8.72
C GLY A 103 15.10 -8.13 9.12
N GLU A 104 15.18 -6.86 9.50
CA GLU A 104 14.01 -6.07 9.89
C GLU A 104 13.96 -4.73 9.14
N GLY A 105 12.95 -4.56 8.29
CA GLY A 105 12.59 -3.29 7.70
C GLY A 105 11.57 -2.52 8.54
N ASP A 106 11.79 -1.22 8.72
CA ASP A 106 10.88 -0.31 9.44
C ASP A 106 10.30 0.71 8.47
N ASN A 107 8.99 0.65 8.24
CA ASN A 107 8.27 1.54 7.32
C ASN A 107 8.22 3.01 7.79
N ASP A 108 8.51 3.28 9.06
CA ASP A 108 8.65 4.66 9.55
C ASP A 108 9.99 5.31 9.09
N LYS A 109 10.93 4.47 8.63
CA LYS A 109 12.24 4.85 8.13
C LYS A 109 12.40 4.42 6.67
N ASP A 110 13.64 4.41 6.20
CA ASP A 110 13.99 3.88 4.89
C ASP A 110 14.10 2.35 4.92
N MET A 111 13.01 1.69 4.51
CA MET A 111 12.95 0.24 4.41
C MET A 111 13.82 -0.32 3.28
N ASP A 112 14.00 0.42 2.19
CA ASP A 112 14.82 -0.01 1.05
C ASP A 112 16.29 -0.08 1.45
N ALA A 113 16.78 0.91 2.22
CA ALA A 113 18.13 0.90 2.77
C ALA A 113 18.37 -0.31 3.68
N ALA A 114 17.44 -0.59 4.60
CA ALA A 114 17.52 -1.74 5.50
C ALA A 114 17.53 -3.08 4.73
N PHE A 115 16.69 -3.19 3.69
CA PHE A 115 16.64 -4.37 2.84
C PHE A 115 17.93 -4.54 2.03
N ASN A 116 18.44 -3.47 1.45
CA ASN A 116 19.67 -3.51 0.66
C ASN A 116 20.89 -3.89 1.52
N ASP A 117 21.03 -3.35 2.73
CA ASP A 117 22.09 -3.73 3.67
C ASP A 117 21.99 -5.21 4.06
N TRP A 118 20.77 -5.68 4.36
CA TRP A 118 20.54 -7.09 4.64
C TRP A 118 20.90 -7.98 3.45
N CYS A 119 20.50 -7.62 2.22
CA CYS A 119 20.87 -8.35 1.01
C CYS A 119 22.37 -8.37 0.77
N ALA A 120 23.07 -7.26 0.95
CA ALA A 120 24.52 -7.18 0.76
C ALA A 120 25.24 -8.19 1.67
N ARG A 121 24.84 -8.26 2.95
CA ARG A 121 25.41 -9.19 3.93
C ARG A 121 25.00 -10.64 3.65
N PHE A 122 23.72 -10.87 3.33
CA PHE A 122 23.18 -12.17 3.01
C PHE A 122 23.92 -12.83 1.83
N TRP A 123 24.04 -12.11 0.72
CA TRP A 123 24.72 -12.62 -0.47
C TRP A 123 26.22 -12.77 -0.27
N SER A 124 26.87 -11.85 0.45
CA SER A 124 28.30 -11.99 0.80
C SER A 124 28.55 -13.26 1.61
N HIS A 125 27.69 -13.54 2.59
CA HIS A 125 27.76 -14.76 3.38
C HIS A 125 27.51 -16.01 2.54
N LEU A 126 26.54 -15.98 1.63
CA LEU A 126 26.24 -17.10 0.74
C LEU A 126 27.42 -17.38 -0.22
N LEU A 127 27.99 -16.34 -0.83
CA LEU A 127 29.16 -16.45 -1.69
C LEU A 127 30.36 -17.06 -0.95
N GLU A 128 30.61 -16.62 0.29
CA GLU A 128 31.66 -17.17 1.16
C GLU A 128 31.43 -18.67 1.45
N ILE A 129 30.22 -19.06 1.86
CA ILE A 129 29.86 -20.46 2.10
C ILE A 129 30.16 -21.33 0.87
N HIS A 130 29.81 -20.83 -0.32
CA HIS A 130 30.00 -21.56 -1.58
C HIS A 130 31.41 -21.43 -2.18
N GLY A 131 32.32 -20.68 -1.54
CA GLY A 131 33.66 -20.42 -2.06
C GLY A 131 33.67 -19.65 -3.39
N ILE A 132 32.63 -18.88 -3.66
CA ILE A 132 32.49 -18.07 -4.88
C ILE A 132 33.01 -16.66 -4.58
N ALA A 133 33.98 -16.18 -5.34
CA ALA A 133 34.47 -14.82 -5.18
C ALA A 133 33.40 -13.80 -5.63
N ALA A 134 33.24 -12.72 -4.86
CA ALA A 134 32.42 -11.58 -5.26
C ALA A 134 33.02 -10.93 -6.53
N CYS A 135 32.15 -10.50 -7.44
CA CYS A 135 32.54 -9.85 -8.68
C CYS A 135 32.08 -8.39 -8.67
N GLU A 136 33.00 -7.45 -8.86
CA GLU A 136 32.69 -6.01 -8.88
C GLU A 136 31.67 -5.64 -9.96
N SER A 137 31.59 -6.40 -11.06
CA SER A 137 30.65 -6.16 -12.14
C SER A 137 29.25 -6.78 -11.92
N ARG A 138 29.02 -7.47 -10.80
CA ARG A 138 27.73 -8.10 -10.44
C ARG A 138 27.37 -7.73 -9.01
N PRO A 139 26.71 -6.58 -8.81
CA PRO A 139 26.33 -6.15 -7.47
C PRO A 139 25.36 -7.15 -6.86
N VAL A 140 25.54 -7.40 -5.56
CA VAL A 140 24.72 -8.33 -4.77
C VAL A 140 23.47 -7.65 -4.17
N VAL A 141 23.32 -6.35 -4.38
CA VAL A 141 22.20 -5.56 -3.88
C VAL A 141 21.14 -5.43 -4.98
N PRO A 142 19.85 -5.78 -4.73
CA PRO A 142 18.80 -5.76 -5.75
C PRO A 142 18.62 -4.41 -6.46
N SER A 143 18.67 -3.31 -5.70
CA SER A 143 18.53 -1.94 -6.24
C SER A 143 19.75 -1.46 -7.03
N ALA A 144 20.92 -2.09 -6.84
CA ALA A 144 22.13 -1.87 -7.64
C ALA A 144 22.25 -2.87 -8.80
N ALA A 145 21.53 -4.00 -8.73
CA ALA A 145 21.51 -5.06 -9.73
C ALA A 145 20.64 -4.68 -10.94
N THR A 146 20.98 -3.58 -11.59
CA THR A 146 20.29 -3.11 -12.78
C THR A 146 21.09 -3.50 -14.01
N LYS A 147 20.61 -4.54 -14.71
CA LYS A 147 21.01 -4.80 -16.10
C LYS A 147 20.28 -3.83 -17.03
N GLU A 148 20.85 -3.54 -18.20
CA GLU A 148 20.10 -2.89 -19.28
C GLU A 148 18.79 -3.65 -19.49
N SER A 149 17.68 -2.99 -19.24
CA SER A 149 16.36 -3.61 -19.25
C SER A 149 15.99 -3.96 -20.69
N SER A 150 15.78 -5.24 -20.98
CA SER A 150 15.51 -5.76 -22.33
C SER A 150 14.09 -5.49 -22.85
N VAL A 151 13.35 -4.58 -22.23
CA VAL A 151 11.93 -4.34 -22.57
C VAL A 151 11.85 -3.91 -24.04
N ASP A 152 11.20 -4.74 -24.85
CA ASP A 152 10.95 -4.40 -26.24
C ASP A 152 9.52 -3.89 -26.43
N VAL A 153 9.41 -2.85 -27.24
CA VAL A 153 8.17 -2.14 -27.49
C VAL A 153 8.01 -1.93 -28.98
N LYS A 154 6.81 -2.25 -29.48
CA LYS A 154 6.38 -2.00 -30.85
C LYS A 154 5.34 -0.90 -30.88
N PHE A 155 5.59 0.14 -31.67
CA PHE A 155 4.56 1.15 -31.96
C PHE A 155 3.58 0.64 -33.01
N ILE A 156 2.29 0.88 -32.78
CA ILE A 156 1.21 0.40 -33.62
C ILE A 156 0.74 1.52 -34.55
N GLN A 157 0.67 1.22 -35.84
CA GLN A 157 0.24 2.18 -36.86
C GLN A 157 -1.26 2.48 -36.76
N PRO A 158 -1.73 3.71 -37.02
CA PRO A 158 -3.16 4.09 -36.98
C PRO A 158 -4.08 3.26 -37.88
N SER A 159 -3.54 2.53 -38.85
CA SER A 159 -4.30 1.62 -39.71
C SER A 159 -4.88 0.43 -38.95
N ASP A 160 -4.27 0.02 -37.84
CA ASP A 160 -4.77 -1.06 -36.98
C ASP A 160 -5.82 -0.51 -36.00
N LYS A 161 -7.04 -0.34 -36.51
CA LYS A 161 -8.16 0.25 -35.75
C LYS A 161 -8.52 -0.55 -34.51
N GLU A 162 -8.39 -1.87 -34.55
CA GLU A 162 -8.72 -2.73 -33.42
C GLU A 162 -7.74 -2.52 -32.27
N ALA A 163 -6.44 -2.57 -32.55
CA ALA A 163 -5.42 -2.31 -31.54
C ALA A 163 -5.51 -0.89 -30.97
N TRP A 164 -5.83 0.10 -31.81
CA TRP A 164 -6.05 1.48 -31.36
C TRP A 164 -7.28 1.61 -30.45
N ASN A 165 -8.39 0.97 -30.80
CA ASN A 165 -9.58 0.93 -29.94
C ASN A 165 -9.28 0.24 -28.61
N ASN A 166 -8.54 -0.87 -28.64
CA ASN A 166 -8.12 -1.58 -27.42
C ASN A 166 -7.22 -0.68 -26.55
N ALA A 167 -6.27 0.03 -27.16
CA ALA A 167 -5.37 0.94 -26.46
C ALA A 167 -6.09 2.11 -25.79
N ILE A 168 -7.07 2.71 -26.47
CA ILE A 168 -7.89 3.80 -25.93
C ILE A 168 -8.71 3.34 -24.72
N ASN A 169 -9.15 2.08 -24.70
CA ASN A 169 -9.94 1.47 -23.62
C ASN A 169 -9.07 0.77 -22.55
N ASN A 170 -7.74 0.84 -22.64
CA ASN A 170 -6.84 0.19 -21.70
C ASN A 170 -6.58 1.07 -20.47
N HIS A 171 -7.45 0.98 -19.45
CA HIS A 171 -7.46 1.89 -18.28
C HIS A 171 -6.95 1.25 -16.98
N TYR A 172 -6.12 0.20 -17.06
CA TYR A 172 -5.70 -0.58 -15.90
C TYR A 172 -6.91 -1.10 -15.09
N GLY A 173 -7.76 -1.87 -15.79
CA GLY A 173 -9.07 -2.30 -15.30
C GLY A 173 -10.17 -1.34 -15.72
N ASN A 174 -11.43 -1.81 -15.69
CA ASN A 174 -12.59 -1.00 -16.04
C ASN A 174 -13.24 -0.41 -14.77
N PRO A 175 -13.78 0.81 -14.82
CA PRO A 175 -14.60 1.34 -13.74
C PRO A 175 -15.75 0.39 -13.38
N ASN A 176 -15.91 0.14 -12.09
CA ASN A 176 -16.85 -0.82 -11.52
C ASN A 176 -17.66 -0.27 -10.32
N ALA A 177 -17.46 1.00 -9.98
CA ALA A 177 -18.23 1.75 -8.99
C ALA A 177 -18.42 3.20 -9.47
N ILE A 178 -19.31 3.97 -8.85
CA ILE A 178 -19.60 5.35 -9.24
C ILE A 178 -19.67 6.23 -7.99
N ILE A 179 -18.97 7.36 -8.00
CA ILE A 179 -19.13 8.40 -6.97
C ILE A 179 -20.44 9.14 -7.24
N ILE A 180 -21.35 9.10 -6.28
CA ILE A 180 -22.71 9.67 -6.42
C ILE A 180 -22.91 10.96 -5.64
N ALA A 181 -22.12 11.19 -4.57
CA ALA A 181 -22.15 12.44 -3.82
C ALA A 181 -20.77 12.78 -3.26
N ASN A 182 -20.51 14.08 -3.13
CA ASN A 182 -19.25 14.60 -2.62
C ASN A 182 -19.44 15.98 -1.99
N SER A 183 -19.30 16.08 -0.67
CA SER A 183 -19.50 17.34 0.06
C SER A 183 -18.34 17.64 1.01
N GLU A 184 -18.15 18.92 1.33
CA GLU A 184 -17.16 19.36 2.31
C GLU A 184 -17.70 19.10 3.73
N LEU A 185 -16.87 18.52 4.59
CA LEU A 185 -17.19 18.31 6.01
C LEU A 185 -16.56 19.37 6.92
N GLN A 186 -15.56 20.10 6.42
CA GLN A 186 -14.97 21.22 7.16
C GLN A 186 -15.75 22.51 6.91
N LYS A 187 -15.69 23.44 7.86
CA LYS A 187 -16.32 24.77 7.73
C LYS A 187 -15.44 25.70 6.90
N ASP A 188 -16.02 26.74 6.30
CA ASP A 188 -15.37 27.65 5.34
C ASP A 188 -14.04 28.28 5.84
N GLN A 189 -13.90 28.46 7.16
CA GLN A 189 -12.70 29.04 7.76
C GLN A 189 -11.55 28.03 7.95
N SER A 190 -11.78 26.75 7.63
CA SER A 190 -10.76 25.73 7.83
C SER A 190 -9.66 25.80 6.76
N PRO A 191 -8.37 25.74 7.14
CA PRO A 191 -7.27 25.72 6.18
C PRO A 191 -7.06 24.35 5.51
N ARG A 192 -7.93 23.37 5.79
CA ARG A 192 -7.86 22.00 5.24
C ARG A 192 -9.22 21.62 4.67
N SER A 193 -9.25 20.50 3.94
CA SER A 193 -10.48 19.94 3.39
C SER A 193 -10.61 18.47 3.82
N THR A 194 -11.82 18.08 4.21
CA THR A 194 -12.22 16.69 4.45
C THR A 194 -13.53 16.45 3.70
N ARG A 195 -13.55 15.48 2.80
CA ARG A 195 -14.72 15.21 1.97
C ARG A 195 -15.56 14.07 2.55
N HIS A 196 -16.87 14.25 2.58
CA HIS A 196 -17.81 13.13 2.61
C HIS A 196 -18.03 12.67 1.18
N ILE A 197 -17.85 11.38 0.91
CA ILE A 197 -18.01 10.84 -0.43
C ILE A 197 -18.90 9.60 -0.35
N GLU A 198 -19.92 9.53 -1.20
CA GLU A 198 -20.76 8.35 -1.34
C GLU A 198 -20.45 7.65 -2.66
N VAL A 199 -20.29 6.33 -2.59
CA VAL A 199 -19.94 5.48 -3.73
C VAL A 199 -21.00 4.41 -3.90
N ASP A 200 -21.62 4.33 -5.08
CA ASP A 200 -22.42 3.17 -5.49
C ASP A 200 -21.49 1.98 -5.72
N ILE A 201 -21.67 0.96 -4.88
CA ILE A 201 -20.89 -0.29 -4.88
C ILE A 201 -21.72 -1.49 -5.33
N SER A 202 -22.93 -1.28 -5.87
CA SER A 202 -23.87 -2.35 -6.23
C SER A 202 -23.33 -3.38 -7.23
N LYS A 203 -22.29 -3.04 -7.99
CA LYS A 203 -21.62 -3.90 -8.96
C LYS A 203 -20.34 -4.56 -8.43
N LEU A 204 -19.92 -4.24 -7.21
CA LEU A 204 -18.73 -4.83 -6.60
C LEU A 204 -19.02 -6.23 -6.05
N SER A 205 -17.99 -7.06 -6.02
CA SER A 205 -18.06 -8.35 -5.32
C SER A 205 -18.10 -8.12 -3.81
N GLY A 206 -19.08 -8.73 -3.14
CA GLY A 206 -19.25 -8.59 -1.70
C GLY A 206 -18.17 -9.29 -0.88
N VAL A 207 -17.83 -8.70 0.26
CA VAL A 207 -16.91 -9.23 1.27
C VAL A 207 -17.56 -9.36 2.66
N GLY A 208 -18.82 -8.92 2.79
CA GLY A 208 -19.59 -8.99 4.02
C GLY A 208 -20.22 -10.36 4.23
N GLU A 209 -20.72 -10.59 5.44
CA GLU A 209 -21.42 -11.82 5.80
C GLU A 209 -22.84 -11.87 5.22
N GLN A 210 -23.42 -13.07 5.13
CA GLN A 210 -24.84 -13.29 4.80
C GLN A 210 -25.32 -12.64 3.49
N GLY A 211 -24.43 -12.51 2.49
CA GLY A 211 -24.75 -11.93 1.19
C GLY A 211 -24.74 -10.40 1.16
N GLN A 212 -24.30 -9.73 2.23
CA GLN A 212 -24.02 -8.30 2.23
C GLN A 212 -22.79 -7.98 1.38
N LEU A 213 -22.79 -6.80 0.77
CA LEU A 213 -21.61 -6.34 0.02
C LEU A 213 -20.43 -6.05 0.96
N TYR A 214 -20.69 -5.50 2.14
CA TYR A 214 -19.67 -5.17 3.13
C TYR A 214 -20.28 -5.21 4.53
N SER A 215 -19.44 -5.24 5.55
CA SER A 215 -19.81 -5.06 6.95
C SER A 215 -19.29 -3.72 7.46
N ALA A 216 -19.95 -3.13 8.46
CA ALA A 216 -19.43 -1.91 9.09
C ALA A 216 -18.02 -2.19 9.65
N GLY A 217 -17.07 -1.30 9.35
CA GLY A 217 -15.64 -1.48 9.68
C GLY A 217 -14.77 -1.98 8.52
N ASP A 218 -15.38 -2.48 7.45
CA ASP A 218 -14.67 -2.83 6.22
C ASP A 218 -14.11 -1.61 5.48
N HIS A 219 -13.34 -1.87 4.42
CA HIS A 219 -12.63 -0.86 3.67
C HIS A 219 -13.03 -0.87 2.19
N LEU A 220 -12.92 0.30 1.55
CA LEU A 220 -12.97 0.46 0.11
C LEU A 220 -11.59 0.89 -0.39
N GLU A 221 -11.02 0.11 -1.29
CA GLU A 221 -9.82 0.49 -2.03
C GLU A 221 -10.22 1.19 -3.32
N VAL A 222 -9.73 2.40 -3.55
CA VAL A 222 -9.97 3.19 -4.76
C VAL A 222 -8.67 3.30 -5.55
N MET A 223 -8.72 2.97 -6.84
CA MET A 223 -7.61 3.19 -7.75
C MET A 223 -7.67 4.63 -8.29
N PRO A 224 -6.69 5.50 -7.97
CA PRO A 224 -6.70 6.88 -8.42
C PRO A 224 -6.10 7.05 -9.82
N GLU A 225 -6.11 8.28 -10.31
CA GLU A 225 -5.61 8.66 -11.64
C GLU A 225 -4.75 9.91 -11.55
N ASN A 226 -3.70 9.98 -12.36
CA ASN A 226 -2.89 11.19 -12.46
C ASN A 226 -3.69 12.33 -13.09
N SER A 227 -3.40 13.56 -12.65
CA SER A 227 -4.00 14.73 -13.25
C SER A 227 -3.57 14.90 -14.71
N LYS A 228 -4.47 15.43 -15.54
CA LYS A 228 -4.16 15.76 -16.95
C LYS A 228 -2.91 16.66 -17.06
N ALA A 229 -2.77 17.64 -16.17
CA ALA A 229 -1.61 18.54 -16.15
C ALA A 229 -0.29 17.80 -15.88
N SER A 230 -0.29 16.84 -14.95
CA SER A 230 0.89 16.01 -14.67
C SER A 230 1.25 15.14 -15.88
N VAL A 231 0.24 14.50 -16.49
CA VAL A 231 0.42 13.65 -17.67
C VAL A 231 1.00 14.44 -18.85
N GLU A 232 0.44 15.62 -19.13
CA GLU A 232 0.91 16.51 -20.21
C GLU A 232 2.33 17.03 -19.94
N SER A 233 2.64 17.41 -18.70
CA SER A 233 3.97 17.90 -18.33
C SER A 233 5.06 16.84 -18.50
N ILE A 234 4.76 15.59 -18.11
CA ILE A 234 5.70 14.46 -18.26
C ILE A 234 5.87 14.14 -19.75
N ALA A 235 4.79 13.96 -20.50
CA ALA A 235 4.88 13.65 -21.93
C ALA A 235 5.63 14.74 -22.71
N LEU A 236 5.40 16.02 -22.38
CA LEU A 236 6.13 17.13 -22.96
C LEU A 236 7.63 17.07 -22.64
N SER A 237 7.99 16.74 -21.39
CA SER A 237 9.38 16.64 -20.95
C SER A 237 10.16 15.57 -21.73
N PHE A 238 9.55 14.42 -22.00
CA PHE A 238 10.14 13.33 -22.79
C PHE A 238 9.94 13.48 -24.31
N GLY A 239 9.19 14.48 -24.78
CA GLY A 239 8.86 14.64 -26.19
C GLY A 239 7.93 13.55 -26.75
N TRP A 240 7.09 12.94 -25.90
CA TRP A 240 6.18 11.88 -26.31
C TRP A 240 4.84 12.41 -26.82
N ILE A 241 4.33 11.77 -27.87
CA ILE A 241 2.98 12.00 -28.38
C ILE A 241 2.01 11.15 -27.57
N LEU A 242 1.12 11.82 -26.83
CA LEU A 242 0.21 11.17 -25.87
C LEU A 242 -0.69 10.11 -26.51
N ASP A 243 -1.12 10.33 -27.75
CA ASP A 243 -2.05 9.43 -28.44
C ASP A 243 -1.33 8.31 -29.22
N SER A 244 0.01 8.25 -29.18
CA SER A 244 0.75 7.13 -29.75
C SER A 244 0.42 5.83 -29.04
N VAL A 245 0.15 4.79 -29.83
CA VAL A 245 -0.15 3.44 -29.35
C VAL A 245 1.09 2.57 -29.42
N PHE A 246 1.36 1.86 -28.34
CA PHE A 246 2.43 0.90 -28.23
C PHE A 246 1.94 -0.42 -27.63
N GLU A 247 2.69 -1.48 -27.87
CA GLU A 247 2.49 -2.77 -27.23
C GLU A 247 3.84 -3.35 -26.77
N ILE A 248 3.85 -3.94 -25.58
CA ILE A 248 5.04 -4.51 -24.96
C ILE A 248 5.16 -5.97 -25.35
N ASN A 249 6.34 -6.37 -25.82
CA ASN A 249 6.63 -7.78 -26.06
C ASN A 249 6.77 -8.52 -24.72
N GLN A 250 5.77 -9.34 -24.38
CA GLN A 250 5.70 -10.04 -23.10
C GLN A 250 6.84 -11.05 -22.90
N GLU A 251 7.47 -11.55 -23.98
CA GLU A 251 8.61 -12.47 -23.90
C GLU A 251 9.87 -11.80 -23.34
N THR A 252 9.91 -10.45 -23.33
CA THR A 252 11.07 -9.67 -22.86
C THR A 252 11.01 -9.30 -21.37
N LEU A 253 10.00 -9.80 -20.64
CA LEU A 253 9.68 -9.37 -19.27
C LEU A 253 10.24 -10.28 -18.17
N SER A 254 11.14 -11.22 -18.49
CA SER A 254 11.65 -12.18 -17.49
C SER A 254 12.39 -11.51 -16.31
N ASP A 255 13.04 -10.37 -16.56
CA ASP A 255 13.95 -9.71 -15.62
C ASP A 255 13.44 -8.33 -15.16
N VAL A 256 12.17 -8.00 -15.40
CA VAL A 256 11.59 -6.73 -14.94
C VAL A 256 10.93 -6.85 -13.57
N SER A 257 10.93 -5.75 -12.81
CA SER A 257 10.20 -5.70 -11.55
C SER A 257 8.71 -6.01 -11.76
N PRO A 258 8.08 -6.88 -10.95
CA PRO A 258 6.64 -7.12 -11.01
C PRO A 258 5.79 -5.86 -10.75
N ARG A 259 6.37 -4.82 -10.14
CA ARG A 259 5.72 -3.53 -9.93
C ARG A 259 5.94 -2.53 -11.06
N SER A 260 6.80 -2.83 -12.04
CA SER A 260 7.06 -1.94 -13.17
C SER A 260 5.83 -1.80 -14.07
N LEU A 261 5.77 -0.70 -14.82
CA LEU A 261 4.79 -0.51 -15.89
C LEU A 261 4.82 -1.68 -16.89
N ALA A 262 6.03 -2.10 -17.30
CA ALA A 262 6.23 -3.17 -18.27
C ALA A 262 5.56 -4.48 -17.86
N ALA A 263 5.62 -4.84 -16.58
CA ALA A 263 5.01 -6.08 -16.06
C ALA A 263 3.48 -6.04 -16.01
N ASN A 264 2.88 -4.86 -15.91
CA ASN A 264 1.45 -4.68 -15.60
C ASN A 264 0.60 -4.22 -16.78
N ILE A 265 1.18 -3.55 -17.79
CA ILE A 265 0.46 -3.18 -19.00
C ILE A 265 0.31 -4.42 -19.89
N LYS A 266 -0.94 -4.73 -20.24
CA LYS A 266 -1.30 -5.88 -21.07
C LYS A 266 -2.00 -5.39 -22.34
N GLY A 267 -1.58 -5.94 -23.47
CA GLY A 267 -2.05 -5.54 -24.80
C GLY A 267 -1.61 -4.12 -25.20
N PRO A 268 -2.18 -3.59 -26.29
CA PRO A 268 -1.95 -2.23 -26.75
C PRO A 268 -2.33 -1.18 -25.70
N CYS A 269 -1.54 -0.11 -25.58
CA CYS A 269 -1.77 1.00 -24.66
C CYS A 269 -1.36 2.33 -25.30
N THR A 270 -2.06 3.42 -24.99
CA THR A 270 -1.61 4.77 -25.36
C THR A 270 -0.62 5.30 -24.33
N ILE A 271 0.30 6.18 -24.74
CA ILE A 271 1.18 6.90 -23.79
C ILE A 271 0.35 7.65 -22.75
N ARG A 272 -0.76 8.25 -23.16
CA ARG A 272 -1.74 8.91 -22.28
C ARG A 272 -2.25 7.95 -21.21
N ASN A 273 -2.75 6.78 -21.59
CA ASN A 273 -3.35 5.85 -20.64
C ASN A 273 -2.30 5.24 -19.70
N MET A 274 -1.10 4.94 -20.21
CA MET A 274 0.04 4.57 -19.37
C MET A 274 0.30 5.61 -18.28
N LEU A 275 0.42 6.89 -18.65
CA LEU A 275 0.70 7.96 -17.69
C LEU A 275 -0.50 8.26 -16.78
N THR A 276 -1.75 8.16 -17.25
CA THR A 276 -2.94 8.48 -16.45
C THR A 276 -3.28 7.38 -15.44
N TYR A 277 -3.31 6.12 -15.90
CA TYR A 277 -3.92 5.01 -15.15
C TYR A 277 -2.90 4.06 -14.54
N TYR A 278 -1.69 4.00 -15.09
CA TYR A 278 -0.67 3.04 -14.65
C TYR A 278 0.47 3.69 -13.89
N ALA A 279 1.10 4.76 -14.38
CA ALA A 279 2.39 5.22 -13.86
C ALA A 279 2.28 5.93 -12.51
N ASP A 280 2.98 5.46 -11.49
CA ASP A 280 3.18 6.26 -10.28
C ASP A 280 4.31 7.27 -10.51
N VAL A 281 3.91 8.51 -10.74
CA VAL A 281 4.80 9.64 -11.04
C VAL A 281 4.81 10.68 -9.93
N THR A 282 4.03 10.45 -8.87
CA THR A 282 3.78 11.39 -7.77
C THR A 282 4.43 10.95 -6.47
N SER A 283 4.72 9.66 -6.30
CA SER A 283 5.52 9.18 -5.20
C SER A 283 7.00 9.61 -5.35
N PRO A 284 7.72 9.77 -4.23
CA PRO A 284 9.17 9.94 -4.26
C PRO A 284 9.86 8.84 -5.06
N PRO A 285 10.85 9.17 -5.91
CA PRO A 285 11.57 8.18 -6.69
C PRO A 285 12.30 7.21 -5.75
N SER A 286 11.94 5.93 -5.81
CA SER A 286 12.57 4.91 -4.96
C SER A 286 14.04 4.69 -5.33
N ARG A 287 14.80 4.08 -4.42
CA ARG A 287 16.19 3.67 -4.70
C ARG A 287 16.30 2.76 -5.93
N ALA A 288 15.30 1.91 -6.15
CA ALA A 288 15.24 1.05 -7.33
C ALA A 288 15.03 1.85 -8.62
N VAL A 289 14.15 2.87 -8.62
CA VAL A 289 13.97 3.77 -9.77
C VAL A 289 15.27 4.52 -10.07
N LEU A 290 15.91 5.09 -9.04
CA LEU A 290 17.17 5.81 -9.18
C LEU A 290 18.29 4.91 -9.71
N GLY A 291 18.40 3.67 -9.22
CA GLY A 291 19.34 2.68 -9.75
C GLY A 291 19.09 2.37 -11.23
N CYS A 292 17.83 2.14 -11.62
CA CYS A 292 17.47 1.91 -13.02
C CYS A 292 17.85 3.10 -13.91
N PHE A 293 17.51 4.32 -13.48
CA PHE A 293 17.86 5.53 -14.21
C PHE A 293 19.38 5.71 -14.30
N ALA A 294 20.12 5.44 -13.24
CA ALA A 294 21.57 5.53 -13.25
C ALA A 294 22.19 4.60 -14.31
N ALA A 295 21.78 3.33 -14.34
CA ALA A 295 22.25 2.37 -15.33
C ALA A 295 21.93 2.80 -16.77
N GLN A 296 20.73 3.31 -16.99
CA GLN A 296 20.25 3.74 -18.30
C GLN A 296 20.91 5.06 -18.77
N LEU A 297 21.23 5.96 -17.84
CA LEU A 297 21.88 7.24 -18.13
C LEU A 297 23.40 7.13 -18.26
N LYS A 298 24.00 6.01 -17.87
CA LYS A 298 25.47 5.82 -17.81
C LYS A 298 26.20 6.21 -19.09
N LEU A 299 25.63 5.91 -20.26
CA LEU A 299 26.24 6.22 -21.56
C LEU A 299 25.99 7.67 -22.03
N VAL A 300 24.88 8.28 -21.61
CA VAL A 300 24.42 9.58 -22.13
C VAL A 300 24.62 10.74 -21.15
N ALA A 301 24.73 10.46 -19.86
CA ALA A 301 24.86 11.42 -18.77
C ALA A 301 25.59 10.78 -17.56
N PRO A 302 26.90 10.47 -17.68
CA PRO A 302 27.64 9.72 -16.67
C PRO A 302 27.74 10.41 -15.30
N GLU A 303 27.76 11.75 -15.26
CA GLU A 303 27.78 12.51 -14.01
C GLU A 303 26.48 12.34 -13.22
N THR A 304 25.33 12.50 -13.89
CA THR A 304 23.99 12.27 -13.31
C THR A 304 23.83 10.80 -12.89
N ALA A 305 24.30 9.86 -13.72
CA ALA A 305 24.29 8.44 -13.39
C ALA A 305 25.07 8.17 -12.09
N SER A 306 26.28 8.72 -11.95
CA SER A 306 27.10 8.57 -10.74
C SER A 306 26.44 9.21 -9.51
N GLU A 307 25.73 10.32 -9.66
CA GLU A 307 24.97 10.94 -8.58
C GLU A 307 23.83 10.04 -8.10
N PHE A 308 23.08 9.45 -9.02
CA PHE A 308 22.00 8.50 -8.68
C PHE A 308 22.55 7.19 -8.11
N GLU A 309 23.69 6.67 -8.59
CA GLU A 309 24.36 5.49 -8.03
C GLU A 309 24.68 5.67 -6.53
N LYS A 310 25.09 6.87 -6.11
CA LYS A 310 25.37 7.19 -4.70
C LYS A 310 24.12 7.19 -3.81
N LEU A 311 22.93 7.28 -4.39
CA LEU A 311 21.66 7.27 -3.66
C LEU A 311 21.11 5.85 -3.46
N ILE A 312 21.76 4.82 -4.02
CA ILE A 312 21.30 3.43 -3.89
C ILE A 312 21.59 2.87 -2.49
N MET A 313 22.73 3.25 -1.90
CA MET A 313 23.21 2.78 -0.60
C MET A 313 23.86 3.90 0.21
N PRO A 314 23.89 3.79 1.55
CA PRO A 314 24.76 4.62 2.39
C PRO A 314 26.23 4.49 1.98
N ASP A 315 27.01 5.55 2.18
CA ASP A 315 28.44 5.56 1.87
C ASP A 315 29.29 4.76 2.89
N ALA A 316 30.61 4.72 2.68
CA ALA A 316 31.54 4.01 3.56
C ALA A 316 31.57 4.54 5.01
N ASN A 317 31.06 5.75 5.26
CA ASN A 317 30.91 6.36 6.59
C ASN A 317 29.48 6.18 7.16
N ASN A 318 28.64 5.35 6.53
CA ASN A 318 27.21 5.20 6.82
C ASN A 318 26.41 6.51 6.68
N GLN A 319 26.86 7.45 5.85
CA GLN A 319 26.09 8.63 5.52
C GLN A 319 25.17 8.34 4.34
N ASP A 320 23.90 8.68 4.49
CA ASP A 320 22.86 8.37 3.52
C ASP A 320 22.20 9.67 3.03
N GLN A 321 22.42 9.98 1.75
CA GLN A 321 21.96 11.23 1.14
C GLN A 321 20.53 11.12 0.58
N TYR A 322 20.02 9.89 0.40
CA TYR A 322 18.72 9.65 -0.20
C TYR A 322 17.54 10.30 0.56
N PRO A 323 17.45 10.24 1.91
CA PRO A 323 16.33 10.85 2.63
C PRO A 323 16.21 12.36 2.41
N ASP A 324 17.32 13.09 2.32
CA ASP A 324 17.30 14.52 2.05
C ASP A 324 17.07 14.82 0.56
N PHE A 325 17.60 13.98 -0.33
CA PHE A 325 17.33 14.05 -1.76
C PHE A 325 15.83 13.96 -2.07
N ILE A 326 15.11 12.98 -1.52
CA ILE A 326 13.68 12.81 -1.79
C ILE A 326 12.79 13.84 -1.08
N LYS A 327 13.28 14.51 -0.03
CA LYS A 327 12.58 15.67 0.54
C LYS A 327 12.58 16.85 -0.42
N GLN A 328 13.67 17.00 -1.19
CA GLN A 328 13.86 18.06 -2.17
C GLN A 328 13.21 17.72 -3.53
N TYR A 329 13.32 16.46 -3.98
CA TYR A 329 12.81 15.97 -5.26
C TYR A 329 11.77 14.86 -5.03
N ARG A 330 10.53 15.27 -4.73
CA ARG A 330 9.46 14.38 -4.26
C ARG A 330 8.70 13.66 -5.36
N THR A 331 8.81 14.11 -6.60
CA THR A 331 8.05 13.57 -7.74
C THR A 331 8.97 13.36 -8.93
N LEU A 332 8.52 12.57 -9.91
CA LEU A 332 9.27 12.40 -11.15
C LEU A 332 9.46 13.74 -11.89
N LEU A 333 8.49 14.65 -11.84
CA LEU A 333 8.62 15.99 -12.42
C LEU A 333 9.68 16.83 -11.70
N ASP A 334 9.81 16.71 -10.37
CA ASP A 334 10.88 17.39 -9.64
C ASP A 334 12.25 16.90 -10.09
N LEU A 335 12.37 15.58 -10.23
CA LEU A 335 13.59 14.94 -10.68
C LEU A 335 13.96 15.37 -12.09
N ILE A 336 12.99 15.41 -13.02
CA ILE A 336 13.18 15.88 -14.39
C ILE A 336 13.62 17.33 -14.45
N HIS A 337 13.01 18.22 -13.64
CA HIS A 337 13.38 19.63 -13.63
C HIS A 337 14.79 19.86 -13.06
N ALA A 338 15.18 19.11 -12.03
CA ALA A 338 16.50 19.21 -11.41
C ALA A 338 17.59 18.51 -12.24
N TYR A 339 17.25 17.42 -12.90
CA TYR A 339 18.14 16.60 -13.73
C TYR A 339 17.53 16.39 -15.13
N PRO A 340 17.59 17.41 -16.03
CA PRO A 340 16.99 17.33 -17.36
C PRO A 340 17.49 16.16 -18.23
N GLN A 341 18.64 15.57 -17.88
CA GLN A 341 19.18 14.37 -18.51
C GLN A 341 18.24 13.17 -18.37
N VAL A 342 17.39 13.12 -17.35
CA VAL A 342 16.34 12.10 -17.19
C VAL A 342 15.41 12.04 -18.40
N ASN A 343 15.17 13.16 -19.09
CA ASN A 343 14.35 13.21 -20.30
C ASN A 343 14.97 12.47 -21.51
N ARG A 344 16.23 12.02 -21.40
CA ARG A 344 16.89 11.22 -22.44
C ARG A 344 16.53 9.73 -22.38
N LEU A 345 15.84 9.29 -21.32
CA LEU A 345 15.37 7.91 -21.23
C LEU A 345 14.32 7.66 -22.31
N ASP A 346 14.47 6.54 -23.01
CA ASP A 346 13.44 6.11 -23.95
C ASP A 346 12.24 5.46 -23.24
N LEU A 347 11.19 5.15 -24.01
CA LEU A 347 9.99 4.55 -23.46
C LEU A 347 10.25 3.17 -22.80
N ARG A 348 11.17 2.37 -23.33
CA ARG A 348 11.48 1.02 -22.84
C ARG A 348 12.11 1.10 -21.46
N GLN A 349 13.07 2.00 -21.34
CA GLN A 349 13.79 2.36 -20.13
C GLN A 349 12.82 2.86 -19.05
N PHE A 350 11.91 3.76 -19.41
CA PHE A 350 10.87 4.26 -18.52
C PHE A 350 9.91 3.15 -18.05
N LEU A 351 9.43 2.31 -18.97
CA LEU A 351 8.51 1.22 -18.68
C LEU A 351 9.11 0.18 -17.71
N ALA A 352 10.41 -0.07 -17.81
CA ALA A 352 11.13 -0.98 -16.91
C ALA A 352 11.32 -0.40 -15.50
N ALA A 353 11.53 0.91 -15.40
CA ALA A 353 11.91 1.58 -14.15
C ALA A 353 10.70 2.04 -13.33
N VAL A 354 9.74 2.71 -13.95
CA VAL A 354 8.66 3.40 -13.25
C VAL A 354 7.64 2.38 -12.70
N PRO A 355 7.25 2.49 -11.41
CA PRO A 355 6.27 1.58 -10.82
C PRO A 355 4.83 1.92 -11.21
N VAL A 356 3.92 0.97 -11.00
CA VAL A 356 2.48 1.20 -11.15
C VAL A 356 1.85 1.84 -9.91
N ILE A 357 0.83 2.68 -10.13
CA ILE A 357 -0.06 3.24 -9.11
C ILE A 357 -0.65 2.11 -8.28
N GLN A 358 -0.63 2.29 -6.96
CA GLN A 358 -1.26 1.39 -6.01
C GLN A 358 -2.64 1.92 -5.59
N PRO A 359 -3.63 1.04 -5.35
CA PRO A 359 -4.92 1.47 -4.85
C PRO A 359 -4.79 2.06 -3.44
N ARG A 360 -5.61 3.06 -3.12
CA ARG A 360 -5.65 3.68 -1.79
C ARG A 360 -6.85 3.16 -1.00
N ARG A 361 -6.56 2.62 0.18
CA ARG A 361 -7.56 2.06 1.10
C ARG A 361 -8.17 3.16 1.97
N TYR A 362 -9.49 3.17 2.09
CA TYR A 362 -10.29 4.03 2.96
C TYR A 362 -11.21 3.18 3.83
N SER A 363 -11.36 3.52 5.12
CA SER A 363 -12.36 2.88 5.98
C SER A 363 -13.77 3.35 5.59
N ILE A 364 -14.70 2.41 5.45
CA ILE A 364 -16.08 2.71 5.09
C ILE A 364 -16.78 3.37 6.28
N ALA A 365 -17.46 4.48 6.02
CA ALA A 365 -18.13 5.35 6.98
C ALA A 365 -19.65 5.22 6.99
N SER A 366 -20.15 4.06 6.56
CA SER A 366 -21.58 3.73 6.53
C SER A 366 -21.83 2.32 7.08
N SER A 367 -23.06 2.06 7.48
CA SER A 367 -23.55 0.72 7.80
C SER A 367 -24.28 0.10 6.61
N PRO A 368 -24.08 -1.20 6.30
CA PRO A 368 -24.87 -1.89 5.29
C PRO A 368 -26.36 -2.02 5.65
N LEU A 369 -26.74 -1.88 6.93
CA LEU A 369 -28.15 -1.87 7.35
C LEU A 369 -28.88 -0.62 6.88
N SER A 370 -28.17 0.52 6.80
CA SER A 370 -28.71 1.78 6.30
C SER A 370 -28.46 1.94 4.80
N TYR A 371 -27.29 1.49 4.33
CA TYR A 371 -26.78 1.70 2.98
C TYR A 371 -26.24 0.39 2.39
N PRO A 372 -27.11 -0.55 1.98
CA PRO A 372 -26.68 -1.88 1.53
C PRO A 372 -25.92 -1.86 0.20
N LYS A 373 -26.08 -0.79 -0.59
CA LYS A 373 -25.48 -0.63 -1.92
C LYS A 373 -24.56 0.58 -2.04
N HIS A 374 -24.43 1.39 -0.99
CA HIS A 374 -23.56 2.56 -0.99
C HIS A 374 -22.51 2.45 0.12
N ALA A 375 -21.26 2.74 -0.22
CA ALA A 375 -20.18 2.91 0.75
C ALA A 375 -19.87 4.40 0.89
N HIS A 376 -19.88 4.89 2.13
CA HIS A 376 -19.54 6.28 2.42
C HIS A 376 -18.08 6.36 2.84
N LEU A 377 -17.38 7.45 2.52
CA LEU A 377 -15.97 7.68 2.89
C LEU A 377 -15.85 9.05 3.56
N ALA A 378 -14.93 9.17 4.52
CA ALA A 378 -14.46 10.46 5.05
C ALA A 378 -12.99 10.66 4.66
N VAL A 379 -12.74 11.48 3.65
CA VAL A 379 -11.43 11.60 2.99
C VAL A 379 -10.78 12.93 3.35
N GLY A 380 -9.72 12.90 4.16
CA GLY A 380 -8.88 14.08 4.39
C GLY A 380 -8.05 14.38 3.14
N VAL A 381 -8.16 15.59 2.61
CA VAL A 381 -7.42 16.02 1.43
C VAL A 381 -5.98 16.33 1.81
N VAL A 382 -5.04 15.61 1.20
CA VAL A 382 -3.60 15.83 1.39
C VAL A 382 -3.12 16.87 0.39
N ASP A 383 -2.49 17.92 0.91
CA ASP A 383 -1.77 18.92 0.13
C ASP A 383 -0.58 19.41 0.97
N ASP A 384 0.58 18.82 0.72
CA ASP A 384 1.82 19.19 1.38
C ASP A 384 2.41 20.43 0.70
N VAL A 385 2.98 21.34 1.50
CA VAL A 385 3.66 22.52 0.97
C VAL A 385 5.12 22.52 1.40
N VAL A 386 6.04 22.48 0.43
CA VAL A 386 7.49 22.56 0.65
C VAL A 386 8.07 23.63 -0.26
N ASN A 387 8.82 24.58 0.30
CA ASN A 387 9.42 25.68 -0.46
C ASN A 387 8.40 26.41 -1.38
N ASN A 388 7.20 26.69 -0.84
CA ASN A 388 6.06 27.28 -1.56
C ASN A 388 5.52 26.45 -2.75
N ARG A 389 5.92 25.19 -2.89
CA ARG A 389 5.39 24.26 -3.89
C ARG A 389 4.40 23.28 -3.25
N HIS A 390 3.28 23.09 -3.93
CA HIS A 390 2.20 22.19 -3.53
C HIS A 390 2.45 20.77 -4.03
N TYR A 391 2.18 19.80 -3.16
CA TYR A 391 2.28 18.36 -3.39
C TYR A 391 0.95 17.72 -2.99
N PRO A 392 -0.05 17.76 -3.89
CA PRO A 392 -1.34 17.13 -3.63
C PRO A 392 -1.19 15.61 -3.58
N GLY A 393 -1.83 14.96 -2.60
CA GLY A 393 -1.81 13.50 -2.52
C GLY A 393 -2.73 12.88 -3.57
N LEU A 394 -2.16 12.07 -4.46
CA LEU A 394 -2.79 11.50 -5.67
C LEU A 394 -4.26 11.10 -5.49
N SER A 395 -4.55 10.17 -4.59
CA SER A 395 -5.91 9.66 -4.41
C SER A 395 -6.86 10.68 -3.78
N SER A 396 -6.40 11.44 -2.78
CA SER A 396 -7.25 12.42 -2.11
C SER A 396 -7.60 13.61 -3.01
N SER A 397 -6.68 14.05 -3.89
CA SER A 397 -6.94 15.10 -4.87
C SER A 397 -7.81 14.60 -6.02
N PHE A 398 -7.64 13.35 -6.46
CA PHE A 398 -8.54 12.70 -7.42
C PHE A 398 -9.98 12.68 -6.91
N LEU A 399 -10.16 12.45 -5.61
CA LEU A 399 -11.47 12.41 -4.96
C LEU A 399 -12.03 13.77 -4.55
N LYS A 400 -11.22 14.83 -4.38
CA LYS A 400 -11.61 16.12 -3.77
C LYS A 400 -12.82 16.80 -4.41
N GLY A 401 -13.04 16.59 -5.71
CA GLY A 401 -14.13 17.20 -6.47
C GLY A 401 -14.86 16.24 -7.41
N ALA A 402 -14.70 14.94 -7.22
CA ALA A 402 -15.34 13.94 -8.06
C ALA A 402 -16.86 13.88 -7.77
N HIS A 403 -17.68 13.96 -8.82
CA HIS A 403 -19.14 13.85 -8.77
C HIS A 403 -19.61 13.11 -10.02
N GLU A 404 -20.52 12.15 -9.88
CA GLU A 404 -20.98 11.27 -10.98
C GLU A 404 -19.82 10.61 -11.75
N LEU A 405 -18.72 10.33 -11.04
CA LEU A 405 -17.49 9.83 -11.63
C LEU A 405 -17.43 8.31 -11.53
N PRO A 406 -17.36 7.57 -12.66
CA PRO A 406 -17.01 6.16 -12.63
C PRO A 406 -15.59 5.96 -12.10
N ILE A 407 -15.44 5.07 -11.13
CA ILE A 407 -14.14 4.75 -10.53
C ILE A 407 -13.90 3.25 -10.52
N ARG A 408 -12.62 2.89 -10.38
CA ARG A 408 -12.17 1.53 -10.10
C ARG A 408 -12.03 1.37 -8.60
N ALA A 409 -12.81 0.45 -8.02
CA ALA A 409 -12.83 0.21 -6.59
C ALA A 409 -12.95 -1.28 -6.24
N ILE A 410 -12.46 -1.65 -5.07
CA ILE A 410 -12.51 -3.02 -4.54
C ILE A 410 -12.89 -2.98 -3.06
N LEU A 411 -13.83 -3.81 -2.64
CA LEU A 411 -14.17 -4.00 -1.23
C LEU A 411 -13.13 -4.90 -0.56
N LYS A 412 -12.76 -4.54 0.67
CA LYS A 412 -11.77 -5.26 1.48
C LYS A 412 -12.30 -5.49 2.88
N SER A 413 -12.41 -6.76 3.26
CA SER A 413 -12.81 -7.14 4.61
C SER A 413 -11.77 -6.71 5.64
N SER A 414 -12.25 -6.28 6.80
CA SER A 414 -11.46 -6.05 8.02
C SER A 414 -11.08 -7.36 8.73
N LYS A 415 -11.56 -8.52 8.27
CA LYS A 415 -11.27 -9.86 8.83
C LYS A 415 -11.45 -9.93 10.34
N SER A 416 -12.56 -9.36 10.84
CA SER A 416 -12.91 -9.22 12.26
C SER A 416 -11.90 -8.48 13.16
N THR A 417 -10.79 -7.94 12.63
CA THR A 417 -9.86 -7.12 13.41
C THR A 417 -10.47 -5.77 13.82
N PHE A 418 -11.51 -5.33 13.11
CA PHE A 418 -12.23 -4.10 13.40
C PHE A 418 -13.71 -4.24 13.00
N SER A 419 -14.48 -4.93 13.84
CA SER A 419 -15.91 -5.18 13.63
C SER A 419 -16.72 -4.87 14.89
N LEU A 420 -18.04 -4.74 14.74
CA LEU A 420 -18.94 -4.69 15.88
C LEU A 420 -18.99 -6.05 16.62
N PRO A 421 -19.19 -6.05 17.94
CA PRO A 421 -19.56 -7.25 18.68
C PRO A 421 -20.88 -7.83 18.16
N GLN A 422 -20.95 -9.16 18.04
CA GLN A 422 -22.19 -9.85 17.67
C GLN A 422 -23.25 -9.75 18.77
N ASP A 423 -22.82 -9.77 20.03
CA ASP A 423 -23.71 -9.57 21.17
C ASP A 423 -24.06 -8.09 21.34
N LEU A 424 -25.33 -7.76 21.11
CA LEU A 424 -25.86 -6.41 21.24
C LEU A 424 -25.80 -5.89 22.68
N ALA A 425 -25.74 -6.77 23.68
CA ALA A 425 -25.55 -6.39 25.08
C ALA A 425 -24.11 -5.95 25.40
N THR A 426 -23.16 -6.08 24.46
CA THR A 426 -21.81 -5.57 24.64
C THR A 426 -21.77 -4.06 24.38
N PRO A 427 -21.35 -3.22 25.35
CA PRO A 427 -21.23 -1.78 25.18
C PRO A 427 -20.07 -1.41 24.24
N LEU A 428 -20.16 -0.24 23.60
CA LEU A 428 -19.10 0.28 22.73
C LEU A 428 -18.39 1.47 23.37
N ILE A 429 -17.05 1.44 23.35
CA ILE A 429 -16.20 2.61 23.64
C ILE A 429 -15.39 2.90 22.38
N MET A 430 -15.69 4.02 21.74
CA MET A 430 -15.08 4.42 20.47
C MET A 430 -14.17 5.63 20.71
N ILE A 431 -12.93 5.56 20.22
CA ILE A 431 -11.93 6.63 20.38
C ILE A 431 -11.37 6.96 19.00
N SER A 432 -11.58 8.19 18.55
CA SER A 432 -11.13 8.63 17.22
C SER A 432 -10.67 10.08 17.19
N ALA A 433 -9.88 10.40 16.18
CA ALA A 433 -9.52 11.77 15.86
C ALA A 433 -9.64 12.01 14.35
N GLY A 434 -10.22 13.14 13.97
CA GLY A 434 -10.43 13.52 12.57
C GLY A 434 -11.08 12.41 11.75
N THR A 435 -10.50 12.07 10.60
CA THR A 435 -11.01 11.03 9.69
C THR A 435 -10.97 9.62 10.27
N GLY A 436 -10.27 9.40 11.39
CA GLY A 436 -10.36 8.13 12.15
C GLY A 436 -11.77 7.84 12.66
N PHE A 437 -12.69 8.83 12.63
CA PHE A 437 -14.11 8.63 12.93
C PHE A 437 -14.85 7.79 11.88
N ALA A 438 -14.34 7.70 10.65
CA ALA A 438 -15.01 7.05 9.52
C ALA A 438 -15.70 5.71 9.90
N PRO A 439 -15.00 4.66 10.34
CA PRO A 439 -15.66 3.39 10.61
C PRO A 439 -16.63 3.45 11.82
N PHE A 440 -16.38 4.32 12.80
CA PHE A 440 -17.29 4.53 13.93
C PHE A 440 -18.61 5.19 13.52
N ARG A 441 -18.61 6.01 12.47
CA ARG A 441 -19.85 6.48 11.85
C ARG A 441 -20.71 5.31 11.38
N GLY A 442 -20.09 4.34 10.70
CA GLY A 442 -20.76 3.09 10.31
C GLY A 442 -21.29 2.31 11.51
N PHE A 443 -20.50 2.18 12.58
CA PHE A 443 -20.92 1.50 13.80
C PHE A 443 -22.13 2.16 14.47
N LEU A 444 -22.16 3.50 14.52
CA LEU A 444 -23.28 4.26 15.07
C LEU A 444 -24.54 4.14 14.22
N GLN A 445 -24.42 4.12 12.89
CA GLN A 445 -25.55 3.83 12.00
C GLN A 445 -26.11 2.42 12.21
N GLU A 446 -25.24 1.43 12.39
CA GLU A 446 -25.64 0.06 12.69
C GLU A 446 -26.38 -0.02 14.03
N ARG A 447 -25.81 0.57 15.09
CA ARG A 447 -26.42 0.61 16.43
C ARG A 447 -27.76 1.34 16.41
N LYS A 448 -27.85 2.45 15.68
CA LYS A 448 -29.12 3.14 15.46
C LYS A 448 -30.16 2.22 14.81
N ALA A 449 -29.81 1.54 13.72
CA ALA A 449 -30.73 0.63 13.04
C ALA A 449 -31.18 -0.53 13.95
N GLN A 450 -30.27 -1.05 14.78
CA GLN A 450 -30.59 -2.09 15.77
C GLN A 450 -31.53 -1.57 16.87
N ILE A 451 -31.28 -0.36 17.39
CA ILE A 451 -32.16 0.30 18.38
C ILE A 451 -33.55 0.54 17.79
N ASP A 452 -33.62 1.06 16.57
CA ASP A 452 -34.87 1.35 15.87
C ASP A 452 -35.69 0.06 15.63
N ASN A 453 -35.03 -1.08 15.40
CA ASN A 453 -35.69 -2.37 15.13
C ASN A 453 -36.05 -3.17 16.39
N LEU A 454 -35.20 -3.18 17.42
CA LEU A 454 -35.32 -4.07 18.58
C LEU A 454 -35.73 -3.36 19.87
N GLY A 455 -35.62 -2.04 19.91
CA GLY A 455 -35.77 -1.24 21.12
C GLY A 455 -34.44 -0.94 21.82
N ALA A 456 -34.35 0.23 22.45
CA ALA A 456 -33.15 0.69 23.12
C ALA A 456 -32.75 -0.17 24.33
N ASP A 457 -33.68 -0.91 24.94
CA ASP A 457 -33.40 -1.83 26.05
C ASP A 457 -32.65 -3.10 25.62
N LYS A 458 -32.62 -3.40 24.32
CA LYS A 458 -31.96 -4.59 23.75
C LYS A 458 -30.55 -4.33 23.22
N VAL A 459 -30.14 -3.06 23.16
CA VAL A 459 -28.86 -2.65 22.56
C VAL A 459 -28.09 -1.85 23.60
N ALA A 460 -26.92 -2.34 23.98
CA ALA A 460 -26.07 -1.68 24.96
C ALA A 460 -25.57 -0.30 24.48
N SER A 461 -25.24 0.55 25.45
CA SER A 461 -24.80 1.92 25.26
C SER A 461 -23.55 2.03 24.40
N SER A 462 -23.45 3.13 23.65
CA SER A 462 -22.25 3.51 22.91
C SER A 462 -21.71 4.84 23.43
N VAL A 463 -20.41 4.91 23.66
CA VAL A 463 -19.69 6.13 24.05
C VAL A 463 -18.69 6.50 22.97
N LEU A 464 -18.61 7.78 22.61
CA LEU A 464 -17.64 8.29 21.64
C LEU A 464 -16.75 9.37 22.25
N PHE A 465 -15.44 9.15 22.14
CA PHE A 465 -14.40 10.17 22.34
C PHE A 465 -13.89 10.61 20.96
N PHE A 466 -14.22 11.84 20.57
CA PHE A 466 -13.85 12.41 19.27
C PHE A 466 -12.89 13.59 19.44
N GLY A 467 -11.78 13.57 18.69
CA GLY A 467 -10.79 14.64 18.69
C GLY A 467 -10.71 15.40 17.37
N CYS A 468 -10.73 16.73 17.42
CA CYS A 468 -10.45 17.60 16.27
C CYS A 468 -9.63 18.83 16.71
N ARG A 469 -9.33 19.76 15.79
CA ARG A 469 -8.60 20.99 16.14
C ARG A 469 -9.51 22.01 16.79
N ARG A 470 -10.63 22.36 16.14
CA ARG A 470 -11.55 23.39 16.60
C ARG A 470 -12.99 23.10 16.18
N ALA A 471 -13.93 23.47 17.04
CA ALA A 471 -15.37 23.30 16.79
C ALA A 471 -15.85 24.08 15.54
N ASP A 472 -15.24 25.23 15.28
CA ASP A 472 -15.57 26.14 14.19
C ASP A 472 -14.85 25.81 12.86
N GLN A 473 -14.08 24.72 12.79
CA GLN A 473 -13.31 24.35 11.60
C GLN A 473 -13.51 22.90 11.17
N ASP A 474 -13.10 21.93 12.01
CA ASP A 474 -12.91 20.53 11.60
C ASP A 474 -13.68 19.52 12.47
N TYR A 475 -14.77 19.97 13.09
CA TYR A 475 -15.74 19.11 13.75
C TYR A 475 -16.66 18.44 12.72
N ILE A 476 -16.10 17.46 12.01
CA ILE A 476 -16.80 16.70 10.96
C ILE A 476 -18.02 15.97 11.52
N TYR A 477 -19.12 15.92 10.76
CA TYR A 477 -20.39 15.27 11.15
C TYR A 477 -20.99 15.78 12.49
N GLN A 478 -20.74 17.05 12.85
CA GLN A 478 -21.21 17.65 14.10
C GLN A 478 -22.71 17.39 14.36
N GLU A 479 -23.57 17.74 13.40
CA GLU A 479 -25.03 17.64 13.56
C GLU A 479 -25.50 16.19 13.75
N GLU A 480 -24.89 15.24 13.04
CA GLU A 480 -25.18 13.80 13.13
C GLU A 480 -24.78 13.27 14.52
N LEU A 481 -23.59 13.64 15.00
CA LEU A 481 -23.09 13.26 16.32
C LEU A 481 -23.93 13.82 17.47
N GLU A 482 -24.30 15.10 17.42
CA GLU A 482 -25.17 15.74 18.40
C GLU A 482 -26.57 15.11 18.39
N THR A 483 -27.06 14.71 17.21
CA THR A 483 -28.32 13.98 17.09
C THR A 483 -28.24 12.60 17.74
N TYR A 484 -27.15 11.86 17.55
CA TYR A 484 -26.94 10.56 18.20
C TYR A 484 -26.86 10.66 19.73
N ALA A 485 -26.26 11.72 20.27
CA ALA A 485 -26.27 11.98 21.70
C ALA A 485 -27.69 12.30 22.20
N LYS A 486 -28.45 13.12 21.45
CA LYS A 486 -29.80 13.52 21.84
C LYS A 486 -30.81 12.38 21.82
N ASN A 487 -30.70 11.45 20.87
CA ASN A 487 -31.65 10.34 20.70
C ASN A 487 -31.23 9.05 21.44
N GLY A 488 -30.13 9.08 22.20
CA GLY A 488 -29.67 7.96 23.02
C GLY A 488 -28.94 6.86 22.26
N VAL A 489 -28.61 7.04 20.97
CA VAL A 489 -27.70 6.13 20.25
C VAL A 489 -26.30 6.21 20.86
N LEU A 490 -25.86 7.42 21.20
CA LEU A 490 -24.72 7.67 22.07
C LEU A 490 -25.24 7.97 23.48
N SER A 491 -24.76 7.24 24.49
CA SER A 491 -24.99 7.62 25.89
C SER A 491 -24.18 8.86 26.24
N ASP A 492 -22.94 8.93 25.72
CA ASP A 492 -22.02 10.02 25.99
C ASP A 492 -21.21 10.36 24.72
N LEU A 493 -21.11 11.67 24.45
CA LEU A 493 -20.27 12.24 23.41
C LEU A 493 -19.25 13.19 24.05
N HIS A 494 -17.98 12.80 23.99
CA HIS A 494 -16.87 13.59 24.49
C HIS A 494 -16.05 14.15 23.32
N VAL A 495 -16.02 15.47 23.17
CA VAL A 495 -15.27 16.11 22.08
C VAL A 495 -14.08 16.90 22.63
N ALA A 496 -12.89 16.60 22.10
CA ALA A 496 -11.64 17.25 22.46
C ALA A 496 -11.16 18.16 21.33
N PHE A 497 -11.05 19.45 21.60
CA PHE A 497 -10.50 20.44 20.67
C PHE A 497 -9.03 20.71 20.99
N SER A 498 -8.13 20.29 20.11
CA SER A 498 -6.67 20.42 20.33
C SER A 498 -6.12 21.83 20.15
N ARG A 499 -6.89 22.75 19.54
CA ARG A 499 -6.50 24.14 19.25
C ARG A 499 -7.59 25.16 19.62
N SER A 500 -8.34 24.90 20.70
CA SER A 500 -9.27 25.87 21.28
C SER A 500 -8.55 26.89 22.16
N ASP A 501 -9.03 28.12 22.14
CA ASP A 501 -8.53 29.20 23.00
C ASP A 501 -9.04 29.05 24.46
N GLU A 502 -10.11 28.28 24.65
CA GLU A 502 -10.67 27.96 25.96
C GLU A 502 -10.00 26.73 26.59
N LYS A 503 -9.75 26.81 27.92
CA LYS A 503 -9.26 25.67 28.71
C LYS A 503 -10.36 24.63 28.87
N SER A 504 -10.30 23.56 28.08
CA SER A 504 -11.14 22.38 28.26
C SER A 504 -10.60 21.46 29.37
N PRO A 505 -11.47 20.85 30.20
CA PRO A 505 -11.08 19.76 31.11
C PRO A 505 -10.68 18.48 30.35
N ILE A 506 -11.05 18.37 29.06
CA ILE A 506 -10.72 17.24 28.18
C ILE A 506 -9.60 17.69 27.25
N ARG A 507 -8.44 17.02 27.31
CA ARG A 507 -7.28 17.35 26.48
C ARG A 507 -7.04 16.28 25.42
N TYR A 508 -6.71 16.74 24.21
CA TYR A 508 -6.22 15.90 23.13
C TYR A 508 -4.78 15.47 23.44
N GLN A 509 -4.52 14.17 23.51
CA GLN A 509 -3.16 13.61 23.63
C GLN A 509 -2.88 12.75 22.39
N THR A 510 -1.81 13.05 21.67
CA THR A 510 -1.38 12.38 20.43
C THR A 510 -0.99 10.90 20.59
N SER A 511 -1.14 10.34 21.78
CA SER A 511 -0.73 8.97 22.13
C SER A 511 -1.86 8.24 22.88
N CYS A 512 -3.03 8.10 22.25
CA CYS A 512 -4.07 7.23 22.78
C CYS A 512 -3.72 5.77 22.49
N TYR A 513 -3.20 5.08 23.50
CA TYR A 513 -3.13 3.62 23.50
C TYR A 513 -4.54 3.08 23.75
N LEU A 514 -5.09 2.31 22.80
CA LEU A 514 -6.31 1.56 23.01
C LEU A 514 -6.03 0.46 24.04
N TYR A 515 -6.56 0.60 25.25
CA TYR A 515 -6.67 -0.51 26.19
C TYR A 515 -8.01 -1.19 25.92
N LEU A 516 -7.98 -2.28 25.17
CA LEU A 516 -9.05 -3.27 25.23
C LEU A 516 -8.80 -4.05 26.53
N TRP A 517 -9.72 -3.95 27.48
CA TRP A 517 -9.77 -4.85 28.63
C TRP A 517 -10.52 -6.12 28.24
#